data_AF-X6LBE8-F1
#
_entry.id   AF-X6LBE8-F1
#
_cell.length_a   1.000
_cell.length_b   1.000
_cell.length_c   1.000
_cell.angle_alpha   90.00
_cell.angle_beta   90.00
_cell.angle_gamma   90.00
#
_symmetry.space_group_name_H-M   'P 1'
#
loop_
_entity.id
_entity.type
_entity.pdbx_description
1 polymer ?
#
loop_
_entity_poly.entity_id
_entity_poly.type
_entity_poly.pdbx_seq_one_letter_code
_entity_poly.pdbx_strand_id
1 'polypeptide(L)'
;PFSKEQMNGYIDKFVKMNKKNKMNDNLDWTVQQYETTLKNFPNLNKMMEEPFLLRMILTVLPSLMKQHPIGTEISKVQVYEVFNEQWIDIHVKNAVNKLSELRIQSNPKKIKAAFYLYCQDVAFEMFIQGNQVATENDYREYETDKIWKTETKSEDEKLEIKESESNITQDIWDQYFNGDSIAKYVLRKIGDYKYQFVHKSCQEYYAAQKIIFDILSWTPNIVDINNQQFQQQFEMH
;
A
#
# COMPACT_ATOMS: atom_id res chain seq x y z
N PRO A 1 8.80 22.97 0.29
CA PRO A 1 7.91 23.18 -0.88
C PRO A 1 8.79 23.55 -2.09
N PHE A 2 8.41 23.13 -3.29
CA PHE A 2 9.09 23.51 -4.53
C PHE A 2 8.62 24.90 -5.01
N SER A 3 9.56 25.67 -5.54
CA SER A 3 9.30 26.87 -6.31
C SER A 3 8.76 26.53 -7.71
N LYS A 4 8.25 27.55 -8.42
CA LYS A 4 7.80 27.39 -9.81
C LYS A 4 8.93 26.94 -10.72
N GLU A 5 10.14 27.48 -10.60
CA GLU A 5 11.28 27.01 -11.40
C GLU A 5 11.63 25.56 -11.09
N GLN A 6 11.59 25.15 -9.82
CA GLN A 6 11.84 23.76 -9.43
C GLN A 6 10.79 22.80 -9.98
N MET A 7 9.51 23.17 -9.98
CA MET A 7 8.43 22.36 -10.57
C MET A 7 8.63 22.19 -12.07
N ASN A 8 8.89 23.28 -12.81
CA ASN A 8 9.12 23.22 -14.26
C ASN A 8 10.35 22.35 -14.60
N GLY A 9 11.46 22.54 -13.87
CA GLY A 9 12.65 21.71 -14.02
C GLY A 9 12.42 20.23 -13.68
N TYR A 10 11.50 19.94 -12.77
CA TYR A 10 11.10 18.57 -12.46
C TYR A 10 10.29 17.94 -13.59
N ILE A 11 9.34 18.67 -14.20
CA ILE A 11 8.52 18.18 -15.32
C ILE A 11 9.42 17.74 -16.49
N ASP A 12 10.42 18.56 -16.85
CA ASP A 12 11.39 18.22 -17.91
C ASP A 12 12.14 16.92 -17.60
N LYS A 13 12.66 16.79 -16.36
CA LYS A 13 13.35 15.57 -15.91
C LYS A 13 12.42 14.36 -15.90
N PHE A 14 11.17 14.55 -15.46
CA PHE A 14 10.16 13.49 -15.39
C PHE A 14 9.85 12.94 -16.78
N VAL A 15 9.60 13.80 -17.77
CA VAL A 15 9.33 13.38 -19.16
C VAL A 15 10.51 12.59 -19.74
N LYS A 16 11.74 13.07 -19.55
CA LYS A 16 12.96 12.38 -20.01
C LYS A 16 13.12 11.01 -19.35
N MET A 17 12.91 10.92 -18.04
CA MET A 17 13.04 9.69 -17.28
C MET A 17 11.94 8.69 -17.61
N ASN A 18 10.70 9.14 -17.80
CA ASN A 18 9.57 8.30 -18.16
C ASN A 18 9.81 7.59 -19.49
N LYS A 19 10.26 8.34 -20.51
CA LYS A 19 10.63 7.79 -21.83
C LYS A 19 11.74 6.75 -21.75
N LYS A 20 12.79 7.02 -20.95
CA LYS A 20 13.94 6.12 -20.81
C LYS A 20 13.57 4.81 -20.10
N ASN A 21 12.81 4.91 -19.01
CA ASN A 21 12.60 3.79 -18.09
C ASN A 21 11.26 3.10 -18.27
N LYS A 22 10.40 3.58 -19.18
CA LYS A 22 9.03 3.11 -19.38
C LYS A 22 8.22 3.06 -18.07
N MET A 23 8.25 4.16 -17.30
CA MET A 23 7.70 4.16 -15.93
C MET A 23 6.17 4.09 -15.91
N ASN A 24 5.49 4.57 -16.96
CA ASN A 24 4.05 4.44 -17.15
C ASN A 24 3.70 4.35 -18.64
N ASP A 25 2.42 4.13 -18.95
CA ASP A 25 1.92 4.00 -20.33
C ASP A 25 1.90 5.34 -21.10
N ASN A 26 2.16 6.48 -20.44
CA ASN A 26 2.08 7.82 -21.02
C ASN A 26 3.44 8.29 -21.57
N LEU A 27 4.14 7.43 -22.30
CA LEU A 27 5.49 7.69 -22.83
C LEU A 27 5.53 8.82 -23.85
N ASP A 28 4.42 9.07 -24.53
CA ASP A 28 4.32 10.04 -25.61
C ASP A 28 4.13 11.48 -25.12
N TRP A 29 3.84 11.67 -23.83
CA TRP A 29 3.58 13.00 -23.28
C TRP A 29 4.83 13.88 -23.31
N THR A 30 4.69 15.08 -23.87
CA THR A 30 5.73 16.11 -23.92
C THR A 30 5.62 17.06 -22.71
N VAL A 31 6.70 17.79 -22.43
CA VAL A 31 6.70 18.83 -21.38
C VAL A 31 5.57 19.84 -21.62
N GLN A 32 5.40 20.28 -22.86
CA GLN A 32 4.36 21.23 -23.23
C GLN A 32 2.93 20.70 -22.99
N GLN A 33 2.70 19.39 -23.20
CA GLN A 33 1.41 18.77 -22.92
C GLN A 33 1.11 18.74 -21.42
N TYR A 34 2.10 18.42 -20.57
CA TYR A 34 1.96 18.52 -19.12
C TYR A 34 1.64 19.95 -18.69
N GLU A 35 2.44 20.92 -19.11
CA GLU A 35 2.25 22.33 -18.74
C GLU A 35 0.90 22.89 -19.19
N THR A 36 0.48 22.61 -20.43
CA THR A 36 -0.80 23.08 -20.98
C THR A 36 -1.96 22.45 -20.23
N THR A 37 -1.86 21.16 -19.91
CA THR A 37 -2.86 20.46 -19.12
C THR A 37 -2.98 21.04 -17.72
N LEU A 38 -1.86 21.27 -17.03
CA LEU A 38 -1.86 21.78 -15.66
C LEU A 38 -2.45 23.19 -15.54
N LYS A 39 -2.35 24.02 -16.59
CA LYS A 39 -3.02 25.33 -16.64
C LYS A 39 -4.54 25.22 -16.57
N ASN A 40 -5.12 24.10 -17.00
CA ASN A 40 -6.56 23.85 -16.95
C ASN A 40 -7.05 23.43 -15.56
N PHE A 41 -6.14 23.12 -14.63
CA PHE A 41 -6.42 22.68 -13.26
C PHE A 41 -5.59 23.48 -12.25
N PRO A 42 -5.87 24.80 -12.09
CA PRO A 42 -5.02 25.70 -11.33
C PRO A 42 -4.87 25.32 -9.85
N ASN A 43 -5.86 24.63 -9.29
CA ASN A 43 -5.86 24.13 -7.91
C ASN A 43 -4.77 23.06 -7.67
N LEU A 44 -4.32 22.32 -8.70
CA LEU A 44 -3.23 21.35 -8.58
C LEU A 44 -1.89 22.02 -8.29
N ASN A 45 -1.69 23.27 -8.72
CA ASN A 45 -0.41 23.98 -8.53
C ASN A 45 0.01 24.03 -7.06
N LYS A 46 -0.95 24.21 -6.14
CA LYS A 46 -0.64 24.26 -4.71
C LYS A 46 -0.19 22.91 -4.18
N MET A 47 -0.82 21.82 -4.64
CA MET A 47 -0.45 20.45 -4.28
C MET A 47 0.93 20.09 -4.82
N MET A 48 1.26 20.53 -6.03
CA MET A 48 2.55 20.29 -6.68
C MET A 48 3.75 20.94 -6.00
N GLU A 49 3.54 21.87 -5.06
CA GLU A 49 4.63 22.35 -4.21
C GLU A 49 5.20 21.24 -3.31
N GLU A 50 4.43 20.19 -3.01
CA GLU A 50 4.93 19.00 -2.31
C GLU A 50 5.62 18.05 -3.31
N PRO A 51 6.91 17.70 -3.14
CA PRO A 51 7.66 16.92 -4.14
C PRO A 51 7.04 15.56 -4.49
N PHE A 52 6.45 14.89 -3.50
CA PHE A 52 5.79 13.61 -3.73
C PHE A 52 4.47 13.76 -4.50
N LEU A 53 3.65 14.78 -4.17
CA LEU A 53 2.43 15.07 -4.92
C LEU A 53 2.73 15.53 -6.34
N LEU A 54 3.78 16.32 -6.56
CA LEU A 54 4.23 16.68 -7.89
C LEU A 54 4.45 15.42 -8.74
N ARG A 55 5.24 14.47 -8.23
CA ARG A 55 5.49 13.20 -8.92
C ARG A 55 4.21 12.43 -9.17
N MET A 56 3.33 12.35 -8.17
CA MET A 56 2.08 11.61 -8.24
C MET A 56 1.14 12.20 -9.29
N ILE A 57 0.89 13.51 -9.22
CA ILE A 57 0.08 14.26 -10.18
C ILE A 57 0.62 14.03 -11.59
N LEU A 58 1.92 14.22 -11.84
CA LEU A 58 2.49 13.96 -13.17
C LEU A 58 2.35 12.51 -13.62
N THR A 59 2.34 11.55 -12.70
CA THR A 59 2.15 10.13 -13.03
C THR A 59 0.72 9.83 -13.50
N VAL A 60 -0.27 10.49 -12.89
CA VAL A 60 -1.70 10.21 -13.13
C VAL A 60 -2.45 11.28 -13.91
N LEU A 61 -1.81 12.40 -14.25
CA LEU A 61 -2.45 13.55 -14.91
C LEU A 61 -3.28 13.14 -16.13
N PRO A 62 -2.80 12.25 -17.03
CA PRO A 62 -3.59 11.82 -18.19
C PRO A 62 -4.85 11.04 -17.80
N SER A 63 -4.78 10.25 -16.73
CA SER A 63 -5.91 9.49 -16.18
C SER A 63 -6.90 10.42 -15.47
N LEU A 64 -6.40 11.39 -14.69
CA LEU A 64 -7.21 12.41 -14.03
C LEU A 64 -8.05 13.21 -15.04
N MET A 65 -7.47 13.60 -16.17
CA MET A 65 -8.20 14.32 -17.22
C MET A 65 -9.34 13.54 -17.86
N LYS A 66 -9.24 12.20 -17.90
CA LYS A 66 -10.32 11.37 -18.45
C LYS A 66 -11.52 11.31 -17.50
N GLN A 67 -11.27 11.48 -16.20
CA GLN A 67 -12.29 11.35 -15.16
C GLN A 67 -12.90 12.70 -14.77
N HIS A 68 -12.16 13.80 -14.95
CA HIS A 68 -12.59 15.12 -14.53
C HIS A 68 -12.66 16.11 -15.70
N PRO A 69 -13.81 16.77 -15.91
CA PRO A 69 -13.93 17.86 -16.86
C PRO A 69 -12.91 18.98 -16.59
N ILE A 70 -12.54 19.71 -17.64
CA ILE A 70 -11.67 20.89 -17.54
C ILE A 70 -12.27 21.90 -16.54
N GLY A 71 -11.43 22.46 -15.67
CA GLY A 71 -11.84 23.44 -14.65
C GLY A 71 -12.42 22.82 -13.38
N THR A 72 -12.53 21.49 -13.29
CA THR A 72 -12.94 20.82 -12.04
C THR A 72 -11.91 21.06 -10.95
N GLU A 73 -12.37 21.37 -9.73
CA GLU A 73 -11.50 21.46 -8.56
C GLU A 73 -11.16 20.05 -8.05
N ILE A 74 -10.04 19.52 -8.53
CA ILE A 74 -9.52 18.20 -8.12
C ILE A 74 -8.97 18.26 -6.68
N SER A 75 -9.55 17.49 -5.78
CA SER A 75 -9.08 17.34 -4.40
C SER A 75 -7.84 16.44 -4.30
N LYS A 76 -7.11 16.56 -3.19
CA LYS A 76 -5.94 15.71 -2.90
C LYS A 76 -6.35 14.23 -2.82
N VAL A 77 -7.54 13.92 -2.30
CA VAL A 77 -8.09 12.56 -2.23
C VAL A 77 -8.31 11.96 -3.62
N GLN A 78 -8.83 12.73 -4.58
CA GLN A 78 -9.01 12.26 -5.96
C GLN A 78 -7.66 11.96 -6.65
N VAL A 79 -6.62 12.74 -6.37
CA VAL A 79 -5.27 12.42 -6.86
C VAL A 79 -4.79 11.07 -6.29
N TYR A 80 -4.96 10.85 -4.98
CA TYR A 80 -4.61 9.57 -4.36
C TYR A 80 -5.44 8.40 -4.91
N GLU A 81 -6.74 8.60 -5.13
CA GLU A 81 -7.63 7.59 -5.68
C GLU A 81 -7.15 7.11 -7.05
N VAL A 82 -6.93 8.03 -7.99
CA VAL A 82 -6.46 7.67 -9.33
C VAL A 82 -5.07 7.06 -9.30
N PHE A 83 -4.18 7.55 -8.44
CA PHE A 83 -2.84 7.00 -8.29
C PHE A 83 -2.83 5.57 -7.75
N ASN A 84 -3.57 5.32 -6.67
CA ASN A 84 -3.66 4.01 -6.06
C ASN A 84 -4.39 3.02 -6.99
N GLU A 85 -5.43 3.45 -7.71
CA GLU A 85 -6.11 2.63 -8.72
C GLU A 85 -5.15 2.19 -9.83
N GLN A 86 -4.38 3.12 -10.38
CA GLN A 86 -3.37 2.82 -11.39
C GLN A 86 -2.26 1.91 -10.83
N TRP A 87 -1.83 2.12 -9.58
CA TRP A 87 -0.86 1.26 -8.90
C TRP A 87 -1.36 -0.19 -8.82
N ILE A 88 -2.58 -0.38 -8.30
CA ILE A 88 -3.21 -1.70 -8.19
C ILE A 88 -3.35 -2.35 -9.57
N ASP A 89 -3.80 -1.61 -10.58
CA ASP A 89 -3.96 -2.16 -11.94
C ASP A 89 -2.64 -2.68 -12.54
N ILE A 90 -1.53 -1.97 -12.30
CA ILE A 90 -0.20 -2.44 -12.70
C ILE A 90 0.14 -3.77 -12.01
N HIS A 91 -0.09 -3.87 -10.70
CA HIS A 91 0.18 -5.09 -9.95
C HIS A 91 -0.74 -6.25 -10.36
N VAL A 92 -2.02 -5.98 -10.62
CA VAL A 92 -2.98 -6.98 -11.13
C VAL A 92 -2.52 -7.50 -12.48
N LYS A 93 -2.15 -6.61 -13.41
CA LYS A 93 -1.63 -6.99 -14.74
C LYS A 93 -0.37 -7.86 -14.61
N ASN A 94 0.56 -7.50 -13.73
CA ASN A 94 1.77 -8.27 -13.47
C ASN A 94 1.46 -9.66 -12.90
N ALA A 95 0.54 -9.75 -11.94
CA ALA A 95 0.12 -11.02 -11.35
C ALA A 95 -0.57 -11.93 -12.39
N VAL A 96 -1.50 -11.38 -13.16
CA VAL A 96 -2.21 -12.10 -14.24
C VAL A 96 -1.23 -12.61 -15.29
N ASN A 97 -0.27 -11.79 -15.71
CA ASN A 97 0.75 -12.18 -16.68
C ASN A 97 1.60 -13.35 -16.15
N LYS A 98 2.13 -13.25 -14.92
CA LYS A 98 2.93 -14.34 -14.31
C LYS A 98 2.13 -15.62 -14.13
N LEU A 99 0.87 -15.53 -13.71
CA LEU A 99 -0.01 -16.70 -13.61
C LEU A 99 -0.28 -17.33 -14.98
N SER A 100 -0.42 -16.52 -16.02
CA SER A 100 -0.61 -17.02 -17.39
C SER A 100 0.61 -17.74 -17.94
N GLU A 101 1.83 -17.30 -17.60
CA GLU A 101 3.08 -18.01 -17.92
C GLU A 101 3.09 -19.42 -17.31
N LEU A 102 2.50 -19.58 -16.13
CA LEU A 102 2.29 -20.85 -15.44
C LEU A 102 1.03 -21.62 -15.91
N ARG A 103 0.34 -21.12 -16.95
CA ARG A 103 -0.93 -21.66 -17.47
C ARG A 103 -2.07 -21.69 -16.44
N ILE A 104 -2.00 -20.83 -15.43
CA ILE A 104 -3.04 -20.67 -14.41
C ILE A 104 -4.03 -19.61 -14.90
N GLN A 105 -5.29 -20.01 -15.08
CA GLN A 105 -6.35 -19.07 -15.37
C GLN A 105 -6.65 -18.23 -14.12
N SER A 106 -6.60 -16.91 -14.26
CA SER A 106 -6.83 -15.98 -13.16
C SER A 106 -8.00 -15.04 -13.47
N ASN A 107 -8.64 -14.52 -12.42
CA ASN A 107 -9.70 -13.52 -12.52
C ASN A 107 -9.16 -12.16 -12.07
N PRO A 108 -8.87 -11.22 -12.99
CA PRO A 108 -8.29 -9.92 -12.65
C PRO A 108 -9.13 -9.12 -11.64
N LYS A 109 -10.47 -9.21 -11.71
CA LYS A 109 -11.36 -8.50 -10.78
C LYS A 109 -11.23 -9.03 -9.35
N LYS A 110 -11.13 -10.36 -9.19
CA LYS A 110 -10.93 -10.97 -7.86
C LYS A 110 -9.55 -10.63 -7.29
N ILE A 111 -8.51 -10.67 -8.13
CA ILE A 111 -7.15 -10.27 -7.71
C ILE A 111 -7.14 -8.81 -7.26
N LYS A 112 -7.75 -7.92 -8.06
CA LYS A 112 -7.87 -6.50 -7.74
C LYS A 112 -8.57 -6.27 -6.39
N ALA A 113 -9.70 -6.93 -6.16
CA ALA A 113 -10.41 -6.85 -4.87
C ALA A 113 -9.55 -7.36 -3.71
N ALA A 114 -8.85 -8.49 -3.87
CA ALA A 114 -7.96 -9.02 -2.84
C ALA A 114 -6.78 -8.08 -2.54
N PHE A 115 -6.20 -7.44 -3.55
CA PHE A 115 -5.12 -6.47 -3.37
C PHE A 115 -5.60 -5.21 -2.65
N TYR A 116 -6.81 -4.74 -2.94
CA TYR A 116 -7.42 -3.62 -2.23
C TYR A 116 -7.63 -3.92 -0.74
N LEU A 117 -8.28 -5.05 -0.43
CA LEU A 117 -8.50 -5.48 0.95
C LEU A 117 -7.18 -5.63 1.70
N TYR A 118 -6.21 -6.31 1.08
CA TYR A 118 -4.88 -6.46 1.66
C TYR A 118 -4.21 -5.11 1.97
N CYS A 119 -4.27 -4.15 1.04
CA CYS A 119 -3.70 -2.82 1.27
C CYS A 119 -4.41 -2.07 2.40
N GLN A 120 -5.74 -2.18 2.49
CA GLN A 120 -6.54 -1.55 3.55
C GLN A 120 -6.19 -2.12 4.91
N ASP A 121 -6.18 -3.45 5.04
CA ASP A 121 -5.93 -4.11 6.31
C ASP A 121 -4.48 -3.89 6.78
N VAL A 122 -3.49 -4.06 5.89
CA VAL A 122 -2.08 -3.82 6.25
C VAL A 122 -1.81 -2.35 6.56
N ALA A 123 -2.37 -1.42 5.79
CA ALA A 123 -2.19 0.01 6.06
C ALA A 123 -2.77 0.42 7.40
N PHE A 124 -3.95 -0.09 7.73
CA PHE A 124 -4.60 0.15 9.01
C PHE A 124 -3.79 -0.43 10.16
N GLU A 125 -3.31 -1.67 10.06
CA GLU A 125 -2.45 -2.27 11.09
C GLU A 125 -1.16 -1.45 11.27
N MET A 126 -0.47 -1.12 10.17
CA MET A 126 0.70 -0.24 10.22
C MET A 126 0.39 1.12 10.88
N PHE A 127 -0.79 1.69 10.63
CA PHE A 127 -1.22 2.94 11.25
C PHE A 127 -1.43 2.81 12.77
N ILE A 128 -2.15 1.77 13.22
CA ILE A 128 -2.41 1.50 14.65
C ILE A 128 -1.12 1.22 15.41
N GLN A 129 -0.20 0.47 14.81
CA GLN A 129 1.10 0.15 15.40
C GLN A 129 2.09 1.33 15.36
N GLY A 130 1.76 2.43 14.66
CA GLY A 130 2.67 3.55 14.46
C GLY A 130 3.89 3.22 13.57
N ASN A 131 3.80 2.14 12.80
CA ASN A 131 4.88 1.62 11.96
C ASN A 131 4.67 2.02 10.48
N GLN A 132 5.77 2.24 9.74
CA GLN A 132 5.72 2.48 8.29
C GLN A 132 6.24 1.29 7.47
N VAL A 133 6.81 0.31 8.16
CA VAL A 133 7.45 -0.87 7.60
C VAL A 133 6.94 -2.07 8.35
N ALA A 134 6.42 -3.05 7.63
CA ALA A 134 6.07 -4.36 8.15
C ALA A 134 7.28 -5.29 7.98
N THR A 135 7.52 -6.13 8.98
CA THR A 135 8.60 -7.11 8.96
C THR A 135 7.97 -8.49 9.04
N GLU A 136 8.10 -9.27 7.97
CA GLU A 136 7.69 -10.67 7.93
C GLU A 136 8.67 -11.47 8.81
N ASN A 137 8.15 -12.34 9.67
CA ASN A 137 9.00 -13.25 10.43
C ASN A 137 9.51 -14.37 9.56
N ASP A 138 10.83 -14.54 9.52
CA ASP A 138 11.41 -15.76 8.98
C ASP A 138 11.48 -16.82 10.08
N TYR A 139 10.42 -17.62 10.20
CA TYR A 139 10.41 -18.78 11.08
C TYR A 139 11.57 -19.76 10.81
N ARG A 140 12.21 -19.70 9.63
CA ARG A 140 13.34 -20.60 9.29
C ARG A 140 14.62 -20.29 10.05
N GLU A 141 14.78 -19.07 10.58
CA GLU A 141 15.99 -18.70 11.34
C GLU A 141 15.95 -19.27 12.76
N TYR A 142 14.77 -19.49 13.34
CA TYR A 142 14.63 -20.04 14.70
C TYR A 142 14.76 -21.57 14.79
N GLU A 143 14.41 -22.32 13.73
CA GLU A 143 14.60 -23.78 13.72
C GLU A 143 16.05 -24.17 13.46
N THR A 144 16.74 -23.46 12.55
CA THR A 144 18.15 -23.76 12.23
C THR A 144 19.09 -23.48 13.40
N ASP A 145 18.84 -22.40 14.17
CA ASP A 145 19.62 -22.08 15.37
C ASP A 145 19.39 -23.05 16.54
N LYS A 146 18.20 -23.66 16.63
CA LYS A 146 17.93 -24.76 17.59
C LYS A 146 18.63 -26.04 17.16
N ILE A 147 18.61 -26.38 15.87
CA ILE A 147 19.23 -27.61 15.36
C ILE A 147 20.77 -27.55 15.51
N TRP A 148 21.42 -26.43 15.17
CA TRP A 148 22.88 -26.29 15.30
C TRP A 148 23.37 -26.22 16.76
N LYS A 149 22.58 -25.70 17.70
CA LYS A 149 22.93 -25.74 19.13
C LYS A 149 22.78 -27.13 19.74
N THR A 150 21.95 -28.00 19.15
CA THR A 150 21.71 -29.35 19.68
C THR A 150 22.71 -30.36 19.13
N GLU A 151 23.27 -30.15 17.94
CA GLU A 151 24.28 -31.04 17.36
C GLU A 151 25.72 -30.84 17.90
N THR A 152 25.97 -29.81 18.72
CA THR A 152 27.30 -29.54 19.28
C THR A 152 27.46 -29.95 20.77
N LYS A 153 26.52 -30.70 21.34
CA LYS A 153 26.67 -31.29 22.68
C LYS A 153 26.52 -32.80 22.61
N SER A 154 27.68 -33.45 22.59
CA SER A 154 27.86 -34.88 22.79
C SER A 154 27.16 -35.40 24.04
N GLU A 155 26.72 -36.65 23.90
CA GLU A 155 26.23 -37.66 24.84
C GLU A 155 26.42 -37.42 26.35
N ASP A 156 25.40 -37.89 27.09
CA ASP A 156 25.23 -37.93 28.55
C ASP A 156 24.70 -36.66 29.24
N GLU A 157 23.38 -36.46 29.16
CA GLU A 157 22.57 -36.24 30.36
C GLU A 157 21.06 -36.36 30.07
N LYS A 158 20.40 -37.23 30.84
CA LYS A 158 18.96 -37.47 30.82
C LYS A 158 18.23 -36.25 31.39
N LEU A 159 18.02 -35.22 30.57
CA LEU A 159 17.28 -34.02 30.96
C LEU A 159 15.82 -34.14 30.51
N GLU A 160 14.92 -34.16 31.51
CA GLU A 160 13.48 -34.01 31.35
C GLU A 160 13.18 -32.82 30.45
N ILE A 161 12.54 -33.08 29.30
CA ILE A 161 11.96 -32.05 28.45
C ILE A 161 10.77 -31.49 29.24
N LYS A 162 11.00 -30.44 30.02
CA LYS A 162 9.94 -29.53 30.39
C LYS A 162 9.53 -28.83 29.11
N GLU A 163 8.36 -29.18 28.59
CA GLU A 163 7.61 -28.35 27.66
C GLU A 163 7.40 -26.99 28.33
N SER A 164 8.36 -26.08 28.14
CA SER A 164 8.04 -24.68 28.25
C SER A 164 7.09 -24.41 27.10
N GLU A 165 5.80 -24.32 27.40
CA GLU A 165 4.84 -23.54 26.62
C GLU A 165 5.42 -22.12 26.52
N SER A 166 6.35 -21.92 25.59
CA SER A 166 6.64 -20.59 25.12
C SER A 166 5.35 -20.16 24.45
N ASN A 167 4.58 -19.32 25.14
CA ASN A 167 3.53 -18.51 24.52
C ASN A 167 4.21 -17.71 23.41
N ILE A 168 4.32 -18.30 22.22
CA ILE A 168 4.75 -17.60 21.01
C ILE A 168 3.61 -16.63 20.77
N THR A 169 3.77 -15.40 21.23
CA THR A 169 2.93 -14.29 20.80
C THR A 169 3.03 -14.27 19.28
N GLN A 170 2.00 -14.78 18.62
CA GLN A 170 1.91 -14.79 17.17
C GLN A 170 2.16 -13.35 16.70
N ASP A 171 3.14 -13.16 15.82
CA ASP A 171 3.45 -11.82 15.36
C ASP A 171 2.25 -11.31 14.56
N ILE A 172 1.86 -10.07 14.85
CA ILE A 172 0.78 -9.38 14.16
C ILE A 172 0.97 -9.36 12.64
N TRP A 173 2.22 -9.44 12.15
CA TRP A 173 2.54 -9.47 10.72
C TRP A 173 2.30 -10.83 10.08
N ASP A 174 2.31 -11.91 10.86
CA ASP A 174 2.13 -13.27 10.37
C ASP A 174 0.80 -13.41 9.61
N GLN A 175 -0.28 -12.79 10.08
CA GLN A 175 -1.57 -12.87 9.39
C GLN A 175 -1.56 -12.27 7.97
N TYR A 176 -0.63 -11.35 7.67
CA TYR A 176 -0.53 -10.68 6.37
C TYR A 176 0.54 -11.29 5.47
N PHE A 177 1.65 -11.74 6.07
CA PHE A 177 2.83 -12.18 5.33
C PHE A 177 3.04 -13.70 5.37
N ASN A 178 2.28 -14.46 6.17
CA ASN A 178 2.39 -15.91 6.22
C ASN A 178 2.17 -16.55 4.85
N GLY A 179 3.15 -17.35 4.44
CA GLY A 179 3.11 -18.16 3.23
C GLY A 179 3.38 -17.39 1.93
N ASP A 180 3.04 -18.03 0.82
CA ASP A 180 3.27 -17.53 -0.54
C ASP A 180 2.18 -16.55 -1.01
N SER A 181 1.64 -15.73 -0.09
CA SER A 181 0.61 -14.75 -0.42
C SER A 181 1.12 -13.79 -1.50
N ILE A 182 0.50 -13.82 -2.68
CA ILE A 182 0.89 -12.95 -3.79
C ILE A 182 0.56 -11.47 -3.53
N ALA A 183 -0.29 -11.19 -2.53
CA ALA A 183 -0.73 -9.84 -2.22
C ALA A 183 0.40 -8.97 -1.65
N LYS A 184 1.39 -9.57 -0.95
CA LYS A 184 2.53 -8.83 -0.40
C LYS A 184 3.38 -8.13 -1.46
N TYR A 185 3.31 -8.60 -2.72
CA TYR A 185 4.02 -7.98 -3.85
C TYR A 185 3.40 -6.66 -4.35
N VAL A 186 2.26 -6.23 -3.80
CA VAL A 186 1.71 -4.88 -4.01
C VAL A 186 2.50 -3.83 -3.23
N LEU A 187 3.13 -4.24 -2.13
CA LEU A 187 4.02 -3.39 -1.34
C LEU A 187 5.43 -3.36 -1.93
N ARG A 188 6.16 -2.29 -1.64
CA ARG A 188 7.57 -2.17 -1.98
C ARG A 188 8.41 -2.94 -0.98
N LYS A 189 9.18 -3.93 -1.45
CA LYS A 189 10.23 -4.58 -0.66
C LYS A 189 11.43 -3.64 -0.52
N ILE A 190 11.89 -3.43 0.72
CA ILE A 190 13.02 -2.51 1.03
C ILE A 190 14.20 -3.18 1.72
N GLY A 191 14.06 -4.45 2.10
CA GLY A 191 15.10 -5.27 2.66
C GLY A 191 14.62 -6.71 2.73
N ASP A 192 15.40 -7.57 3.36
CA ASP A 192 14.96 -8.94 3.62
C ASP A 192 13.76 -8.89 4.57
N TYR A 193 12.67 -9.51 4.13
CA TYR A 193 11.40 -9.58 4.86
C TYR A 193 10.75 -8.24 5.24
N LYS A 194 11.22 -7.10 4.69
CA LYS A 194 10.71 -5.76 5.01
C LYS A 194 9.91 -5.15 3.87
N TYR A 195 8.68 -4.73 4.17
CA TYR A 195 7.69 -4.25 3.21
C TYR A 195 7.12 -2.91 3.65
N GLN A 196 6.92 -2.00 2.69
CA GLN A 196 6.30 -0.70 2.95
C GLN A 196 5.45 -0.25 1.75
N PHE A 197 4.56 0.69 1.98
CA PHE A 197 3.90 1.41 0.90
C PHE A 197 4.91 2.26 0.11
N VAL A 198 4.51 2.67 -1.10
CA VAL A 198 5.33 3.55 -1.96
C VAL A 198 5.68 4.85 -1.22
N HIS A 199 4.78 5.33 -0.38
CA HIS A 199 4.96 6.49 0.48
C HIS A 199 4.00 6.43 1.68
N LYS A 200 4.37 7.09 2.78
CA LYS A 200 3.55 7.17 4.00
C LYS A 200 2.12 7.66 3.74
N SER A 201 1.96 8.66 2.89
CA SER A 201 0.62 9.18 2.58
C SER A 201 -0.27 8.19 1.81
N CYS A 202 0.31 7.22 1.09
CA CYS A 202 -0.46 6.15 0.46
C CYS A 202 -0.94 5.13 1.51
N GLN A 203 -0.09 4.81 2.50
CA GLN A 203 -0.49 4.04 3.67
C GLN A 203 -1.65 4.75 4.39
N GLU A 204 -1.49 6.03 4.73
CA GLU A 204 -2.53 6.81 5.42
C GLU A 204 -3.83 6.89 4.61
N TYR A 205 -3.75 6.97 3.28
CA TYR A 205 -4.94 6.91 2.41
C TYR A 205 -5.70 5.58 2.57
N TYR A 206 -5.01 4.45 2.51
CA TYR A 206 -5.64 3.13 2.67
C TYR A 206 -6.15 2.89 4.09
N ALA A 207 -5.42 3.35 5.11
CA ALA A 207 -5.86 3.30 6.49
C ALA A 207 -7.15 4.13 6.70
N ALA A 208 -7.22 5.33 6.12
CA ALA A 208 -8.42 6.17 6.15
C ALA A 208 -9.61 5.51 5.43
N GLN A 209 -9.38 4.86 4.29
CA GLN A 209 -10.41 4.07 3.62
C GLN A 209 -10.94 2.94 4.51
N LYS A 210 -10.04 2.19 5.16
CA LYS A 210 -10.41 1.11 6.09
C LYS A 210 -11.31 1.64 7.20
N ILE A 211 -10.90 2.72 7.86
CA ILE A 211 -11.69 3.39 8.90
C ILE A 211 -13.08 3.78 8.39
N ILE A 212 -13.17 4.38 7.21
CA ILE A 212 -14.46 4.75 6.61
C ILE A 212 -15.33 3.51 6.35
N PHE A 213 -14.77 2.45 5.78
CA PHE A 213 -15.51 1.21 5.54
C PHE A 213 -15.98 0.54 6.83
N ASP A 214 -15.15 0.53 7.87
CA ASP A 214 -15.52 -0.03 9.16
C ASP A 214 -16.65 0.79 9.81
N ILE A 215 -16.61 2.13 9.72
CA ILE A 215 -17.71 3.00 10.18
C ILE A 215 -18.99 2.75 9.38
N LEU A 216 -18.90 2.64 8.06
CA LEU A 216 -20.08 2.46 7.19
C LEU A 216 -20.68 1.06 7.29
N SER A 217 -19.86 0.05 7.59
CA SER A 217 -20.29 -1.34 7.77
C SER A 217 -20.74 -1.64 9.20
N TRP A 218 -20.48 -0.73 10.13
CA TRP A 218 -20.95 -0.86 11.49
C TRP A 218 -22.47 -0.90 11.54
N THR A 219 -22.99 -1.98 12.11
CA THR A 219 -24.42 -2.13 12.40
C THR A 219 -24.60 -2.26 13.90
N PRO A 220 -25.56 -1.55 14.51
CA PRO A 220 -25.81 -1.69 15.93
C PRO A 220 -26.36 -3.09 16.23
N ASN A 221 -25.84 -3.73 17.27
CA ASN A 221 -26.36 -5.01 17.77
C ASN A 221 -27.77 -4.89 18.39
N ILE A 222 -28.29 -3.66 18.56
CA ILE A 222 -29.56 -3.35 19.22
C ILE A 222 -30.33 -2.34 18.35
N VAL A 223 -31.61 -2.61 18.09
CA VAL A 223 -32.41 -1.93 17.05
C VAL A 223 -32.92 -0.54 17.49
N ASP A 224 -32.85 -0.19 18.78
CA ASP A 224 -33.29 1.10 19.34
C ASP A 224 -32.23 1.68 20.30
N ILE A 225 -31.16 2.24 19.75
CA ILE A 225 -30.12 2.90 20.52
C ILE A 225 -30.34 4.42 20.43
N ASN A 226 -30.51 5.08 21.58
CA ASN A 226 -30.51 6.53 21.61
C ASN A 226 -29.07 7.09 21.46
N ASN A 227 -28.91 8.36 21.08
CA ASN A 227 -27.59 8.94 20.83
C ASN A 227 -26.59 8.82 22.02
N GLN A 228 -27.07 8.80 23.27
CA GLN A 228 -26.19 8.60 24.43
C GLN A 228 -25.68 7.15 24.54
N GLN A 229 -26.55 6.18 24.31
CA GLN A 229 -26.18 4.76 24.31
C GLN A 229 -25.25 4.43 23.13
N PHE A 230 -25.42 5.11 21.99
CA PHE A 230 -24.51 5.01 20.85
C PHE A 230 -23.11 5.48 21.25
N GLN A 231 -23.01 6.63 21.91
CA GLN A 231 -21.74 7.22 22.31
C GLN A 231 -20.99 6.35 23.34
N GLN A 232 -21.71 5.72 24.26
CA GLN A 232 -21.13 4.78 25.25
C GLN A 232 -20.54 3.51 24.63
N GLN A 233 -20.97 3.09 23.43
CA GLN A 233 -20.41 1.91 22.77
C GLN A 233 -18.99 2.13 22.24
N PHE A 234 -18.59 3.38 22.01
CA PHE A 234 -17.23 3.74 21.58
C PHE A 234 -16.30 4.05 22.76
N GLU A 235 -16.82 4.18 23.98
CA GLU A 235 -16.03 4.46 25.19
C GLU A 235 -15.51 3.19 25.88
N MET A 236 -16.02 2.00 25.51
CA MET A 236 -15.66 0.71 26.13
C MET A 236 -14.52 -0.05 25.44
N HIS A 237 -13.93 0.51 24.38
CA HIS A 237 -12.81 -0.07 23.64
C HIS A 237 -11.64 0.91 23.56
#